data_AF-A0A164S2U6-F1
#
_entry.id   AF-A0A164S2U6-F1
#
_cell.length_a   1.000
_cell.length_b   1.000
_cell.length_c   1.000
_cell.angle_alpha   90.00
_cell.angle_beta   90.00
_cell.angle_gamma   90.00
#
_symmetry.space_group_name_H-M   'P 1'
#
loop_
_entity.id
_entity.type
_entity.pdbx_description
1 polymer ?
#
loop_
_entity_poly.entity_id
_entity_poly.type
_entity_poly.pdbx_seq_one_letter_code
_entity_poly.pdbx_strand_id
1 'polypeptide(L)'
;MSAETETRSCSRASTDPSDISGSSSTNAATQALLETVKAVIRDAVDAEFERRVQQQALTPAAHASAYMGQEIIYAAPATYSDPTLKYLWTLFPTVETKELFQVTNHELRGADFYKLSSDYMEGIDYPTPHSLIIPLLIYFQILAAHAFASGYDEPESSHLISRYTSTYFIHLTWLIGEYEWPAVLRYHMDFYAKRRHEMASGIYSNWETVDENLFYRYVGGRYNDTGRFGAHGASSCALKKRIEPEVVALNLLAEDIS
;
A
#
# COMPACT_ATOMS: atom_id res chain seq x y z
N MET A 1 28.55 38.70 62.50
CA MET A 1 28.11 40.03 62.04
C MET A 1 26.61 39.95 61.80
N SER A 2 25.86 40.60 62.68
CA SER A 2 24.41 40.79 62.59
C SER A 2 24.03 41.79 61.51
N ALA A 3 22.83 41.63 60.93
CA ALA A 3 21.86 42.68 60.57
C ALA A 3 20.61 41.95 60.01
N GLU A 4 19.53 41.79 60.78
CA GLU A 4 18.40 42.73 60.98
C GLU A 4 17.25 42.45 59.97
N THR A 5 16.14 41.84 60.44
CA THR A 5 14.77 42.43 60.68
C THR A 5 14.05 42.80 59.37
N GLU A 6 12.75 42.52 59.10
CA GLU A 6 11.55 42.58 59.94
C GLU A 6 10.28 42.17 59.13
N THR A 7 9.24 41.68 59.83
CA THR A 7 7.77 41.66 59.49
C THR A 7 7.29 40.81 58.29
N ARG A 8 6.08 40.18 58.26
CA ARG A 8 4.75 40.66 58.63
C ARG A 8 3.73 39.49 58.71
N SER A 9 2.70 39.72 59.52
CA SER A 9 1.51 38.89 59.81
C SER A 9 0.63 38.53 58.60
N CYS A 10 -0.01 37.33 58.62
CA CYS A 10 -1.40 37.14 58.21
C CYS A 10 -1.98 35.76 58.60
N SER A 11 -3.12 35.78 59.30
CA SER A 11 -4.00 34.64 59.63
C SER A 11 -4.67 34.03 58.39
N ARG A 12 -4.90 32.70 58.35
CA ARG A 12 -6.25 32.10 58.25
C ARG A 12 -6.26 30.56 58.18
N ALA A 13 -7.29 30.03 58.83
CA ALA A 13 -8.12 28.87 58.47
C ALA A 13 -7.49 27.47 58.46
N SER A 14 -7.72 26.79 59.59
CA SER A 14 -7.86 25.33 59.68
C SER A 14 -9.02 24.85 58.81
N THR A 15 -8.83 23.74 58.11
CA THR A 15 -9.93 22.88 57.62
C THR A 15 -9.42 21.45 57.60
N ASP A 16 -9.97 20.63 58.48
CA ASP A 16 -9.72 19.19 58.59
C ASP A 16 -10.17 18.44 57.31
N PRO A 17 -9.47 17.35 56.92
CA PRO A 17 -9.80 16.54 55.76
C PRO A 17 -10.76 15.42 56.18
N SER A 18 -12.05 15.63 56.05
CA SER A 18 -13.06 14.57 56.17
C SER A 18 -14.23 14.94 55.27
N ASP A 19 -14.15 14.59 53.99
CA ASP A 19 -15.30 14.32 53.10
C ASP A 19 -14.85 14.22 51.63
N ILE A 20 -14.39 13.04 51.20
CA ILE A 20 -14.40 12.67 49.77
C ILE A 20 -14.78 11.19 49.66
N SER A 21 -16.09 10.90 49.76
CA SER A 21 -16.67 9.58 49.43
C SER A 21 -17.53 9.65 48.16
N GLY A 22 -17.14 10.48 47.18
CA GLY A 22 -17.93 10.75 45.97
C GLY A 22 -17.41 10.17 44.64
N SER A 23 -16.26 9.49 44.60
CA SER A 23 -15.54 9.22 43.33
C SER A 23 -15.73 7.82 42.70
N SER A 24 -16.47 6.90 43.32
CA SER A 24 -16.57 5.52 42.85
C SER A 24 -17.73 5.28 41.86
N SER A 25 -18.88 5.92 42.10
CA SER A 25 -20.11 5.72 41.29
C SER A 25 -20.01 6.30 39.87
N THR A 26 -19.38 7.48 39.74
CA THR A 26 -19.21 8.17 38.45
C THR A 26 -18.24 7.45 37.52
N ASN A 27 -17.22 6.77 38.06
CA ASN A 27 -16.29 5.96 37.28
C ASN A 27 -16.94 4.66 36.76
N ALA A 28 -17.82 4.03 37.55
CA ALA A 28 -18.55 2.85 37.10
C ALA A 28 -19.57 3.19 35.99
N ALA A 29 -20.30 4.30 36.14
CA ALA A 29 -21.25 4.77 35.14
C ALA A 29 -20.58 5.17 33.83
N THR A 30 -19.41 5.83 33.90
CA THR A 30 -18.63 6.19 32.70
C THR A 30 -18.02 4.97 32.02
N GLN A 31 -17.56 3.96 32.76
CA GLN A 31 -17.11 2.71 32.15
C GLN A 31 -18.24 1.92 31.50
N ALA A 32 -19.42 1.85 32.14
CA ALA A 32 -20.59 1.20 31.55
C ALA A 32 -21.04 1.89 30.25
N LEU A 33 -20.97 3.23 30.21
CA LEU A 33 -21.24 4.00 29.01
C LEU A 33 -20.21 3.72 27.91
N LEU A 34 -18.92 3.65 28.26
CA LEU A 34 -17.84 3.37 27.31
C LEU A 34 -18.00 1.98 26.66
N GLU A 35 -18.32 0.96 27.45
CA GLU A 35 -18.53 -0.39 26.93
C GLU A 35 -19.79 -0.48 26.07
N THR A 36 -20.84 0.27 26.41
CA THR A 36 -22.05 0.38 25.59
C THR A 36 -21.73 1.03 24.24
N VAL A 37 -20.94 2.10 24.22
CA VAL A 37 -20.54 2.77 22.98
C VAL A 37 -19.68 1.86 22.11
N LYS A 38 -18.73 1.11 22.70
CA LYS A 38 -17.92 0.13 21.96
C LYS A 38 -18.76 -0.97 21.34
N ALA A 39 -19.76 -1.50 22.06
CA ALA A 39 -20.66 -2.51 21.55
C ALA A 39 -21.49 -1.98 20.37
N VAL A 40 -22.05 -0.76 20.49
CA VAL A 40 -22.81 -0.13 19.41
C VAL A 40 -21.94 0.13 18.17
N ILE A 41 -20.68 0.53 18.35
CA ILE A 41 -19.76 0.72 17.22
C ILE A 41 -19.47 -0.63 16.55
N ARG A 42 -19.23 -1.68 17.33
CA ARG A 42 -18.99 -3.03 16.80
C ARG A 42 -20.19 -3.53 15.99
N ASP A 43 -21.39 -3.46 16.56
CA ASP A 43 -22.62 -3.88 15.89
C ASP A 43 -22.88 -3.06 14.61
N ALA A 44 -22.56 -1.76 14.61
CA ALA A 44 -22.69 -0.92 13.43
C ALA A 44 -21.65 -1.25 12.33
N VAL A 45 -20.43 -1.63 12.73
CA VAL A 45 -19.39 -2.07 11.81
C VAL A 45 -19.74 -3.44 11.22
N ASP A 46 -20.21 -4.38 12.04
CA ASP A 46 -20.63 -5.71 11.61
C ASP A 46 -21.85 -5.62 10.68
N ALA A 47 -22.82 -4.75 11.00
CA ALA A 47 -23.97 -4.50 10.14
C ALA A 47 -23.57 -3.86 8.79
N GLU A 48 -22.59 -2.94 8.78
CA GLU A 48 -22.09 -2.35 7.52
C GLU A 48 -21.23 -3.35 6.73
N PHE A 49 -20.50 -4.24 7.40
CA PHE A 49 -19.78 -5.33 6.78
C PHE A 49 -20.75 -6.30 6.10
N GLU A 50 -21.78 -6.78 6.81
CA GLU A 50 -22.82 -7.64 6.25
C GLU A 50 -23.57 -6.95 5.11
N ARG A 51 -23.85 -5.64 5.23
CA ARG A 51 -24.45 -4.85 4.14
C ARG A 51 -23.55 -4.80 2.91
N ARG A 52 -22.24 -4.72 3.08
CA ARG A 52 -21.25 -4.74 1.99
C ARG A 52 -21.09 -6.13 1.38
N VAL A 53 -21.07 -7.18 2.20
CA VAL A 53 -21.08 -8.57 1.75
C VAL A 53 -22.35 -8.86 0.93
N GLN A 54 -23.52 -8.39 1.37
CA GLN A 54 -24.77 -8.52 0.62
C GLN A 54 -24.85 -7.61 -0.62
N GLN A 55 -24.22 -6.43 -0.62
CA GLN A 55 -24.04 -5.62 -1.83
C GLN A 55 -23.08 -6.30 -2.83
N GLN A 56 -22.06 -7.03 -2.37
CA GLN A 56 -21.15 -7.83 -3.20
C GLN A 56 -21.75 -9.17 -3.66
N ALA A 57 -22.75 -9.71 -2.95
CA ALA A 57 -23.49 -10.90 -3.34
C ALA A 57 -24.40 -10.69 -4.58
N LEU A 58 -24.55 -9.45 -5.03
CA LEU A 58 -25.01 -9.15 -6.39
C LEU A 58 -23.85 -9.49 -7.35
N THR A 59 -23.92 -10.70 -7.90
CA THR A 59 -23.00 -11.37 -8.84
C THR A 59 -22.01 -10.48 -9.62
N PRO A 60 -20.78 -10.97 -9.90
CA PRO A 60 -19.79 -10.28 -10.76
C PRO A 60 -20.34 -9.74 -12.10
N ALA A 61 -21.39 -10.38 -12.63
CA ALA A 61 -22.09 -9.95 -13.84
C ALA A 61 -22.83 -8.59 -13.70
N ALA A 62 -23.30 -8.23 -12.50
CA ALA A 62 -24.06 -7.00 -12.26
C ALA A 62 -23.16 -5.75 -12.26
N HIS A 63 -21.96 -5.83 -11.70
CA HIS A 63 -20.99 -4.72 -11.75
C HIS A 63 -20.40 -4.51 -13.15
N ALA A 64 -20.14 -5.59 -13.90
CA ALA A 64 -19.76 -5.50 -15.31
C ALA A 64 -20.87 -4.85 -16.17
N SER A 65 -22.15 -5.15 -15.86
CA SER A 65 -23.30 -4.56 -16.56
C SER A 65 -23.57 -3.10 -16.16
N ALA A 66 -23.31 -2.69 -14.91
CA ALA A 66 -23.52 -1.32 -14.46
C ALA A 66 -22.53 -0.33 -15.11
N TYR A 67 -21.29 -0.78 -15.38
CA TYR A 67 -20.29 0.02 -16.10
C TYR A 67 -20.47 0.04 -17.62
N MET A 68 -21.22 -0.90 -18.20
CA MET A 68 -21.55 -0.92 -19.64
C MET A 68 -22.61 0.13 -20.04
N GLY A 69 -23.19 0.86 -19.07
CA GLY A 69 -24.25 1.85 -19.31
C GLY A 69 -23.79 3.29 -19.52
N GLN A 70 -22.50 3.60 -19.46
CA GLN A 70 -21.96 4.90 -19.86
C GLN A 70 -21.19 4.78 -21.16
N GLU A 71 -21.82 5.21 -22.25
CA GLU A 71 -21.19 5.38 -23.55
C GLU A 71 -20.07 6.43 -23.47
N ILE A 72 -18.86 6.00 -23.13
CA ILE A 72 -17.65 6.70 -23.55
C ILE A 72 -17.36 6.17 -24.95
N ILE A 73 -17.68 6.98 -25.96
CA ILE A 73 -17.50 6.68 -27.37
C ILE A 73 -15.99 6.72 -27.68
N TYR A 74 -15.31 5.62 -27.40
CA TYR A 74 -14.17 5.18 -28.21
C TYR A 74 -14.62 3.88 -28.88
N ALA A 75 -14.55 3.84 -30.21
CA ALA A 75 -14.98 2.67 -30.96
C ALA A 75 -14.07 1.48 -30.61
N ALA A 76 -14.59 0.54 -29.82
CA ALA A 76 -13.89 -0.72 -29.57
C ALA A 76 -13.66 -1.42 -30.92
N PRO A 77 -12.43 -1.90 -31.23
CA PRO A 77 -12.22 -2.71 -32.43
C PRO A 77 -13.09 -3.96 -32.37
N ALA A 78 -13.72 -4.28 -33.50
CA ALA A 78 -14.84 -5.22 -33.64
C ALA A 78 -14.50 -6.71 -33.41
N THR A 79 -13.46 -7.03 -32.64
CA THR A 79 -12.86 -8.38 -32.55
C THR A 79 -12.78 -8.96 -31.14
N TYR A 80 -13.30 -8.31 -30.09
CA TYR A 80 -13.20 -8.84 -28.73
C TYR A 80 -14.35 -9.78 -28.36
N SER A 81 -14.12 -11.09 -28.48
CA SER A 81 -15.01 -12.13 -27.95
C SER A 81 -14.78 -12.45 -26.47
N ASP A 82 -13.66 -12.00 -25.89
CA ASP A 82 -13.29 -12.23 -24.49
C ASP A 82 -13.80 -11.08 -23.59
N PRO A 83 -14.71 -11.36 -22.62
CA PRO A 83 -15.23 -10.35 -21.70
C PRO A 83 -14.16 -9.74 -20.79
N THR A 84 -13.10 -10.48 -20.44
CA THR A 84 -12.00 -9.99 -19.60
C THR A 84 -11.17 -8.97 -20.36
N LEU A 85 -10.83 -9.24 -21.62
CA LEU A 85 -10.12 -8.26 -22.46
C LEU A 85 -10.95 -7.03 -22.76
N LYS A 86 -12.26 -7.19 -22.98
CA LYS A 86 -13.18 -6.06 -23.15
C LYS A 86 -13.15 -5.16 -21.91
N TYR A 87 -13.20 -5.75 -20.70
CA TYR A 87 -13.10 -5.01 -19.45
C TYR A 87 -11.77 -4.25 -19.32
N LEU A 88 -10.64 -4.92 -19.59
CA LEU A 88 -9.33 -4.27 -19.55
C LEU A 88 -9.23 -3.09 -20.51
N TRP A 89 -9.72 -3.24 -21.74
CA TRP A 89 -9.72 -2.15 -22.72
C TRP A 89 -10.55 -0.95 -22.26
N THR A 90 -11.69 -1.17 -21.59
CA THR A 90 -12.50 -0.06 -21.04
C THR A 90 -11.77 0.71 -19.94
N LEU A 91 -10.92 0.06 -19.16
CA LEU A 91 -10.15 0.69 -18.09
C LEU A 91 -8.86 1.36 -18.58
N PHE A 92 -8.24 0.80 -19.62
CA PHE A 92 -6.95 1.23 -20.15
C PHE A 92 -7.04 1.53 -21.66
N PRO A 93 -7.88 2.49 -22.08
CA PRO A 93 -8.15 2.73 -23.51
C PRO A 93 -6.94 3.26 -24.29
N THR A 94 -5.95 3.81 -23.58
CA THR A 94 -4.69 4.32 -24.16
C THR A 94 -3.62 3.24 -24.33
N VAL A 95 -3.80 2.07 -23.71
CA VAL A 95 -2.85 0.95 -23.81
C VAL A 95 -3.22 0.09 -24.99
N GLU A 96 -2.25 -0.16 -25.86
CA GLU A 96 -2.43 -1.04 -27.00
C GLU A 96 -2.76 -2.48 -26.57
N THR A 97 -3.60 -3.17 -27.35
CA THR A 97 -4.09 -4.51 -27.01
C THR A 97 -2.97 -5.52 -26.86
N LYS A 98 -1.92 -5.42 -27.69
CA LYS A 98 -0.77 -6.34 -27.65
C LYS A 98 -0.02 -6.21 -26.31
N GLU A 99 0.09 -5.00 -25.74
CA GLU A 99 0.67 -4.75 -24.43
C GLU A 99 -0.22 -5.30 -23.32
N LEU A 100 -1.54 -5.14 -23.40
CA LEU A 100 -2.46 -5.76 -22.44
C LEU A 100 -2.23 -7.28 -22.36
N PHE A 101 -2.14 -7.95 -23.51
CA PHE A 101 -1.81 -9.39 -23.56
C PHE A 101 -0.44 -9.71 -22.97
N GLN A 102 0.58 -8.92 -23.27
CA GLN A 102 1.91 -9.13 -22.71
C GLN A 102 1.91 -8.96 -21.18
N VAL A 103 1.10 -8.06 -20.63
CA VAL A 103 0.95 -7.93 -19.18
C VAL A 103 0.23 -9.14 -18.59
N THR A 104 -0.92 -9.53 -19.14
CA THR A 104 -1.73 -10.65 -18.60
C THR A 104 -1.03 -12.00 -18.71
N ASN A 105 -0.16 -12.17 -19.72
CA ASN A 105 0.64 -13.39 -19.90
C ASN A 105 2.01 -13.32 -19.21
N HIS A 106 2.33 -12.24 -18.49
CA HIS A 106 3.64 -12.00 -17.87
C HIS A 106 4.83 -12.03 -18.86
N GLU A 107 4.61 -11.55 -20.08
CA GLU A 107 5.61 -11.49 -21.15
C GLU A 107 6.23 -10.10 -21.35
N LEU A 108 5.59 -9.03 -20.84
CA LEU A 108 6.10 -7.67 -20.97
C LEU A 108 7.48 -7.55 -20.29
N ARG A 109 8.47 -7.01 -21.01
CA ARG A 109 9.82 -6.83 -20.45
C ARG A 109 9.89 -5.49 -19.70
N GLY A 110 10.77 -5.39 -18.70
CA GLY A 110 10.93 -4.15 -17.94
C GLY A 110 11.39 -2.96 -18.80
N ALA A 111 12.13 -3.24 -19.88
CA ALA A 111 12.52 -2.22 -20.86
C ALA A 111 11.36 -1.69 -21.71
N ASP A 112 10.22 -2.39 -21.71
CA ASP A 112 9.04 -2.10 -22.53
C ASP A 112 7.92 -1.43 -21.73
N PHE A 113 8.10 -1.13 -20.43
CA PHE A 113 7.03 -0.50 -19.65
C PHE A 113 6.57 0.84 -20.21
N TYR A 114 7.44 1.57 -20.92
CA TYR A 114 7.08 2.86 -21.52
C TYR A 114 5.87 2.73 -22.48
N LYS A 115 5.65 1.55 -23.07
CA LYS A 115 4.51 1.27 -23.95
C LYS A 115 3.16 1.29 -23.23
N LEU A 116 3.16 1.23 -21.89
CA LEU A 116 1.95 1.31 -21.07
C LEU A 116 1.51 2.76 -20.78
N SER A 117 2.34 3.75 -21.10
CA SER A 117 2.03 5.16 -20.83
C SER A 117 2.24 5.97 -22.10
N SER A 118 1.21 6.70 -22.52
CA SER A 118 1.26 7.58 -23.70
C SER A 118 2.26 8.74 -23.56
N ASP A 119 2.74 9.01 -22.35
CA ASP A 119 3.51 10.22 -22.04
C ASP A 119 5.02 10.07 -22.25
N TYR A 120 5.50 8.86 -22.59
CA TYR A 120 6.93 8.57 -22.67
C TYR A 120 7.40 8.23 -24.09
N MET A 121 8.34 9.05 -24.58
CA MET A 121 8.99 8.90 -25.88
C MET A 121 9.80 7.61 -25.94
N GLU A 122 9.70 6.90 -27.07
CA GLU A 122 10.52 5.73 -27.38
C GLU A 122 12.01 6.04 -27.17
N GLY A 123 12.63 5.34 -26.22
CA GLY A 123 14.00 5.64 -25.80
C GLY A 123 14.29 5.02 -24.45
N ILE A 124 14.81 3.80 -24.48
CA ILE A 124 15.24 3.02 -23.31
C ILE A 124 16.24 3.86 -22.51
N ASP A 125 15.91 4.17 -21.25
CA ASP A 125 16.86 4.40 -20.14
C ASP A 125 16.22 4.94 -18.86
N TYR A 126 14.88 5.03 -18.78
CA TYR A 126 14.15 5.52 -17.58
C TYR A 126 14.94 6.57 -16.80
N PRO A 127 15.22 7.76 -17.39
CA PRO A 127 16.25 8.68 -16.88
C PRO A 127 15.93 9.21 -15.48
N THR A 128 14.67 9.11 -15.06
CA THR A 128 14.22 9.52 -13.73
C THR A 128 13.38 8.43 -13.08
N PRO A 129 13.30 8.38 -11.73
CA PRO A 129 12.39 7.48 -11.05
C PRO A 129 10.94 7.57 -11.55
N HIS A 130 10.46 8.78 -11.83
CA HIS A 130 9.10 9.02 -12.32
C HIS A 130 8.84 8.36 -13.68
N SER A 131 9.84 8.33 -14.56
CA SER A 131 9.71 7.67 -15.86
C SER A 131 9.48 6.16 -15.78
N LEU A 132 9.89 5.53 -14.68
CA LEU A 132 9.62 4.11 -14.41
C LEU A 132 8.33 3.93 -13.58
N ILE A 133 8.14 4.73 -12.54
CA ILE A 133 7.06 4.55 -11.55
C ILE A 133 5.69 4.57 -12.21
N ILE A 134 5.43 5.54 -13.09
CA ILE A 134 4.12 5.70 -13.73
C ILE A 134 3.74 4.47 -14.57
N PRO A 135 4.55 4.04 -15.56
CA PRO A 135 4.16 2.87 -16.34
C PRO A 135 4.19 1.57 -15.52
N LEU A 136 5.02 1.47 -14.48
CA LEU A 136 4.98 0.34 -13.54
C LEU A 136 3.68 0.31 -12.73
N LEU A 137 3.12 1.46 -12.32
CA LEU A 137 1.81 1.51 -11.67
C LEU A 137 0.71 0.99 -12.62
N ILE A 138 0.74 1.42 -13.89
CA ILE A 138 -0.21 0.96 -14.90
C ILE A 138 -0.09 -0.56 -15.10
N TYR A 139 1.13 -1.09 -15.15
CA TYR A 139 1.37 -2.54 -15.21
C TYR A 139 0.63 -3.31 -14.11
N PHE A 140 0.76 -2.88 -12.85
CA PHE A 140 0.08 -3.55 -11.74
C PHE A 140 -1.43 -3.33 -11.71
N GLN A 141 -1.90 -2.16 -12.15
CA GLN A 141 -3.34 -1.91 -12.29
C GLN A 141 -3.97 -2.84 -13.32
N ILE A 142 -3.31 -3.07 -14.46
CA ILE A 142 -3.75 -4.04 -15.47
C ILE A 142 -3.78 -5.45 -14.88
N LEU A 143 -2.74 -5.86 -14.14
CA LEU A 143 -2.71 -7.18 -13.48
C LEU A 143 -3.86 -7.35 -12.47
N ALA A 144 -4.09 -6.34 -11.61
CA ALA A 144 -5.14 -6.39 -10.61
C ALA A 144 -6.54 -6.43 -11.24
N ALA A 145 -6.76 -5.66 -12.32
CA ALA A 145 -7.99 -5.66 -13.09
C ALA A 145 -8.21 -6.99 -13.82
N HIS A 146 -7.14 -7.58 -14.36
CA HIS A 146 -7.19 -8.89 -14.99
C HIS A 146 -7.54 -9.98 -13.99
N ALA A 147 -6.90 -10.01 -12.81
CA ALA A 147 -7.22 -10.96 -11.75
C ALA A 147 -8.68 -10.85 -11.29
N PHE A 148 -9.20 -9.62 -11.18
CA PHE A 148 -10.61 -9.37 -10.86
C PHE A 148 -11.56 -9.89 -11.96
N ALA A 149 -11.27 -9.60 -13.23
CA ALA A 149 -12.16 -9.91 -14.35
C ALA A 149 -12.03 -11.32 -14.91
N SER A 150 -10.92 -12.02 -14.67
CA SER A 150 -10.70 -13.41 -15.06
C SER A 150 -11.38 -14.41 -14.12
N GLY A 151 -11.91 -13.94 -12.98
CA GLY A 151 -12.71 -14.76 -12.08
C GLY A 151 -11.95 -15.94 -11.48
N TYR A 152 -10.64 -15.77 -11.18
CA TYR A 152 -9.95 -16.72 -10.32
C TYR A 152 -10.82 -16.96 -9.08
N ASP A 153 -10.99 -18.24 -8.70
CA ASP A 153 -11.95 -18.72 -7.69
C ASP A 153 -11.81 -18.11 -6.28
N GLU A 154 -10.85 -17.21 -6.08
CA GLU A 154 -10.61 -16.48 -4.84
C GLU A 154 -10.74 -14.96 -5.07
N PRO A 155 -11.78 -14.31 -4.49
CA PRO A 155 -11.96 -12.85 -4.48
C PRO A 155 -10.74 -12.08 -3.95
N GLU A 156 -9.86 -12.76 -3.23
CA GLU A 156 -8.66 -12.24 -2.59
C GLU A 156 -7.50 -12.01 -3.57
N SER A 157 -7.54 -12.60 -4.77
CA SER A 157 -6.42 -12.54 -5.73
C SER A 157 -6.05 -11.10 -6.14
N SER A 158 -7.05 -10.24 -6.38
CA SER A 158 -6.83 -8.82 -6.71
C SER A 158 -6.31 -8.03 -5.51
N HIS A 159 -6.76 -8.38 -4.30
CA HIS A 159 -6.28 -7.78 -3.05
C HIS A 159 -4.83 -8.13 -2.75
N LEU A 160 -4.42 -9.39 -3.00
CA LEU A 160 -3.03 -9.84 -2.85
C LEU A 160 -2.10 -9.10 -3.81
N ILE A 161 -2.47 -8.98 -5.09
CA ILE A 161 -1.70 -8.19 -6.07
C ILE A 161 -1.55 -6.74 -5.56
N SER A 162 -2.63 -6.13 -5.08
CA SER A 162 -2.60 -4.76 -4.57
C SER A 162 -1.70 -4.61 -3.34
N ARG A 163 -1.72 -5.58 -2.41
CA ARG A 163 -0.86 -5.62 -1.23
C ARG A 163 0.61 -5.71 -1.62
N TYR A 164 0.97 -6.69 -2.44
CA TYR A 164 2.35 -6.91 -2.85
C TYR A 164 2.90 -5.76 -3.68
N THR A 165 2.07 -5.18 -4.55
CA THR A 165 2.38 -3.94 -5.29
C THR A 165 2.74 -2.82 -4.33
N SER A 166 1.90 -2.57 -3.32
CA SER A 166 2.10 -1.49 -2.35
C SER A 166 3.40 -1.66 -1.57
N THR A 167 3.67 -2.86 -1.06
CA THR A 167 4.92 -3.17 -0.35
C THR A 167 6.13 -2.94 -1.25
N TYR A 168 6.07 -3.36 -2.51
CA TYR A 168 7.15 -3.15 -3.46
C TYR A 168 7.39 -1.66 -3.76
N PHE A 169 6.33 -0.87 -3.94
CA PHE A 169 6.48 0.57 -4.19
C PHE A 169 7.06 1.32 -3.00
N ILE A 170 6.73 0.93 -1.77
CA ILE A 170 7.35 1.48 -0.55
C ILE A 170 8.86 1.19 -0.57
N HIS A 171 9.25 -0.06 -0.84
CA HIS A 171 10.66 -0.45 -0.93
C HIS A 171 11.39 0.30 -2.05
N LEU A 172 10.79 0.38 -3.24
CA LEU A 172 11.39 1.08 -4.38
C LEU A 172 11.56 2.58 -4.09
N THR A 173 10.57 3.21 -3.45
CA THR A 173 10.64 4.63 -3.05
C THR A 173 11.73 4.86 -1.99
N TRP A 174 11.88 3.94 -1.02
CA TRP A 174 12.99 3.98 -0.08
C TRP A 174 14.34 3.89 -0.79
N LEU A 175 14.49 2.95 -1.74
CA LEU A 175 15.71 2.83 -2.55
C LEU A 175 16.04 4.10 -3.32
N ILE A 176 15.04 4.72 -3.96
CA ILE A 176 15.19 5.98 -4.69
C ILE A 176 15.67 7.11 -3.78
N GLY A 177 15.18 7.16 -2.53
CA GLY A 177 15.57 8.17 -1.56
C GLY A 177 16.99 8.03 -1.03
N GLU A 178 17.52 6.81 -0.96
CA GLU A 178 18.82 6.52 -0.31
C GLU A 178 19.97 6.26 -1.28
N TYR A 179 19.69 5.78 -2.49
CA TYR A 179 20.69 5.28 -3.42
C TYR A 179 20.66 5.97 -4.77
N GLU A 180 21.75 5.85 -5.52
CA GLU A 180 21.88 6.39 -6.87
C GLU A 180 20.85 5.76 -7.82
N TRP A 181 20.11 6.58 -8.56
CA TRP A 181 19.07 6.12 -9.46
C TRP A 181 19.52 5.04 -10.46
N PRO A 182 20.68 5.15 -11.16
CA PRO A 182 21.14 4.10 -12.06
C PRO A 182 21.35 2.74 -11.39
N ALA A 183 21.71 2.73 -10.10
CA ALA A 183 21.87 1.50 -9.31
C ALA A 183 20.52 0.88 -8.98
N VAL A 184 19.57 1.72 -8.52
CA VAL A 184 18.19 1.32 -8.22
C VAL A 184 17.47 0.80 -9.46
N LEU A 185 17.68 1.44 -10.61
CA LEU A 185 17.10 1.02 -11.89
C LEU A 185 17.60 -0.38 -12.30
N ARG A 186 18.91 -0.65 -12.19
CA ARG A 186 19.46 -1.99 -12.47
C ARG A 186 18.92 -3.05 -11.52
N TYR A 187 18.83 -2.73 -10.22
CA TYR A 187 18.19 -3.61 -9.24
C TYR A 187 16.74 -3.91 -9.64
N HIS A 188 15.95 -2.89 -9.95
CA HIS A 188 14.57 -3.04 -10.37
C HIS A 188 14.44 -3.93 -11.61
N MET A 189 15.26 -3.72 -12.65
CA MET A 189 15.14 -4.48 -13.90
C MET A 189 15.37 -5.98 -13.70
N ASP A 190 16.40 -6.35 -12.94
CA ASP A 190 16.71 -7.76 -12.66
C ASP A 190 15.70 -8.35 -11.67
N PHE A 191 15.28 -7.58 -10.67
CA PHE A 191 14.25 -7.98 -9.71
C PHE A 191 12.93 -8.26 -10.44
N TYR A 192 12.48 -7.32 -11.28
CA TYR A 192 11.29 -7.47 -12.10
C TYR A 192 11.39 -8.69 -13.01
N ALA A 193 12.50 -8.85 -13.73
CA ALA A 193 12.69 -9.98 -14.61
C ALA A 193 12.52 -11.31 -13.85
N LYS A 194 13.08 -11.43 -12.64
CA LYS A 194 12.90 -12.59 -11.79
C LYS A 194 11.44 -12.77 -11.33
N ARG A 195 10.83 -11.74 -10.75
CA ARG A 195 9.44 -11.78 -10.24
C ARG A 195 8.41 -12.06 -11.35
N ARG A 196 8.64 -11.58 -12.57
CA ARG A 196 7.78 -11.83 -13.73
C ARG A 196 7.70 -13.31 -14.08
N HIS A 197 8.82 -14.04 -14.04
CA HIS A 197 8.81 -15.49 -14.27
C HIS A 197 8.09 -16.25 -13.13
N GLU A 198 8.23 -15.76 -11.90
CA GLU A 198 7.52 -16.32 -10.74
C GLU A 198 6.00 -16.11 -10.84
N MET A 199 5.55 -14.91 -11.26
CA MET A 199 4.13 -14.62 -11.51
C MET A 199 3.54 -15.46 -12.64
N ALA A 200 4.30 -15.75 -13.70
CA ALA A 200 3.88 -16.69 -14.74
C ALA A 200 3.61 -18.11 -14.20
N SER A 201 4.16 -18.43 -13.03
CA SER A 201 3.90 -19.68 -12.29
C SER A 201 2.86 -19.51 -11.17
N GLY A 202 2.20 -18.36 -11.08
CA GLY A 202 1.19 -18.04 -10.06
C GLY A 202 1.76 -17.56 -8.72
N ILE A 203 3.08 -17.33 -8.61
CA ILE A 203 3.72 -16.93 -7.36
C ILE A 203 3.84 -15.40 -7.28
N TYR A 204 2.97 -14.78 -6.49
CA TYR A 204 2.93 -13.32 -6.31
C TYR A 204 3.59 -12.83 -5.00
N SER A 205 3.68 -13.68 -3.97
CA SER A 205 4.17 -13.29 -2.64
C SER A 205 5.59 -12.73 -2.63
N ASN A 206 6.46 -13.22 -3.50
CA ASN A 206 7.87 -12.81 -3.54
C ASN A 206 8.10 -11.32 -3.84
N TRP A 207 7.09 -10.59 -4.34
CA TRP A 207 7.15 -9.14 -4.49
C TRP A 207 7.27 -8.38 -3.16
N GLU A 208 6.85 -8.99 -2.04
CA GLU A 208 7.02 -8.41 -0.69
C GLU A 208 8.44 -8.58 -0.13
N THR A 209 9.23 -9.47 -0.74
CA THR A 209 10.58 -9.81 -0.27
C THR A 209 11.65 -9.04 -1.00
N VAL A 210 12.61 -8.51 -0.23
CA VAL A 210 13.83 -7.91 -0.79
C VAL A 210 14.72 -9.02 -1.34
N ASP A 211 15.19 -8.87 -2.57
CA ASP A 211 16.23 -9.76 -3.10
C ASP A 211 17.60 -9.25 -2.63
N GLU A 212 18.08 -9.80 -1.51
CA GLU A 212 19.34 -9.41 -0.89
C GLU A 212 20.53 -9.52 -1.85
N ASN A 213 20.57 -10.57 -2.69
CA ASN A 213 21.66 -10.77 -3.64
C ASN A 213 21.69 -9.67 -4.70
N LEU A 214 20.52 -9.33 -5.27
CA LEU A 214 20.42 -8.21 -6.22
C LEU A 214 20.71 -6.88 -5.54
N PHE A 215 20.24 -6.70 -4.30
CA PHE A 215 20.49 -5.49 -3.51
C PHE A 215 21.99 -5.29 -3.30
N TYR A 216 22.72 -6.28 -2.78
CA TYR A 216 24.16 -6.18 -2.58
C TYR A 216 24.93 -6.01 -3.90
N ARG A 217 24.49 -6.67 -4.97
CA ARG A 217 25.12 -6.60 -6.28
C ARG A 217 25.03 -5.21 -6.91
N TYR A 218 23.87 -4.56 -6.83
CA TYR A 218 23.61 -3.33 -7.57
C TYR A 218 23.55 -2.08 -6.70
N VAL A 219 22.93 -2.17 -5.54
CA VAL A 219 22.59 -1.02 -4.68
C VAL A 219 23.60 -0.84 -3.54
N GLY A 220 24.09 -1.94 -2.97
CA GLY A 220 25.00 -1.94 -1.82
C GLY A 220 26.17 -0.98 -1.99
N GLY A 221 26.26 0.02 -1.11
CA GLY A 221 27.35 1.01 -1.10
C GLY A 221 27.21 2.16 -2.10
N ARG A 222 26.16 2.20 -2.94
CA ARG A 222 25.93 3.26 -3.94
C ARG A 222 24.91 4.29 -3.47
N TYR A 223 25.22 4.91 -2.34
CA TYR A 223 24.37 5.96 -1.76
C TYR A 223 24.37 7.20 -2.64
N ASN A 224 23.21 7.86 -2.74
CA ASN A 224 23.16 9.19 -3.31
C ASN A 224 23.79 10.22 -2.35
N ASP A 225 24.04 11.44 -2.84
CA ASP A 225 24.69 12.49 -2.05
C ASP A 225 23.91 12.84 -0.76
N THR A 226 22.59 12.62 -0.75
CA THR A 226 21.72 12.77 0.43
C THR A 226 21.86 11.63 1.43
N GLY A 227 22.06 10.39 0.98
CA GLY A 227 22.15 9.18 1.80
C GLY A 227 23.50 9.03 2.54
N ARG A 228 24.57 9.67 2.05
CA ARG A 228 25.87 9.69 2.75
C ARG A 228 25.81 10.37 4.13
N PHE A 229 24.91 11.33 4.32
CA PHE A 229 24.74 12.00 5.62
C PHE A 229 23.99 11.14 6.66
N GLY A 230 23.29 10.09 6.24
CA GLY A 230 22.62 9.13 7.14
C GLY A 230 23.49 7.92 7.55
N ALA A 231 24.53 7.60 6.77
CA ALA A 231 25.32 6.38 6.94
C ALA A 231 26.33 6.39 8.09
N HIS A 232 26.62 7.55 8.71
CA HIS A 232 27.55 7.62 9.86
C HIS A 232 26.94 7.22 11.22
N GLY A 233 25.67 6.81 11.27
CA GLY A 233 24.99 6.46 12.54
C GLY A 233 24.29 5.11 12.62
N ALA A 234 24.07 4.39 11.52
CA ALA A 234 23.24 3.18 11.52
C ALA A 234 24.05 1.92 11.17
N SER A 235 24.52 1.24 12.22
CA SER A 235 25.13 -0.09 12.14
C SER A 235 24.18 -1.09 11.45
N SER A 236 24.78 -1.99 10.66
CA SER A 236 24.20 -3.08 9.85
C SER A 236 23.13 -3.96 10.56
N CYS A 237 22.92 -3.80 11.86
CA CYS A 237 21.85 -4.44 12.64
C CYS A 237 20.48 -3.76 12.45
N ALA A 238 20.42 -2.51 11.95
CA ALA A 238 19.19 -1.76 11.75
C ALA A 238 18.38 -2.20 10.51
N LEU A 239 19.04 -2.84 9.52
CA LEU A 239 18.39 -3.31 8.29
C LEU A 239 17.33 -4.39 8.57
N LYS A 240 17.56 -5.22 9.61
CA LYS A 240 16.61 -6.26 10.05
C LYS A 240 15.50 -5.72 10.94
N LYS A 241 15.66 -4.53 11.52
CA LYS A 241 14.73 -3.94 12.50
C LYS A 241 13.83 -2.85 11.94
N ARG A 242 14.05 -2.36 10.72
CA ARG A 242 13.25 -1.26 10.16
C ARG A 242 12.06 -1.71 9.31
N ILE A 243 12.11 -2.92 8.75
CA ILE A 243 11.01 -3.48 7.96
C ILE A 243 9.92 -4.11 8.86
N GLU A 244 10.25 -4.50 10.09
CA GLU A 244 9.28 -5.22 10.95
C GLU A 244 8.31 -4.36 11.79
N PRO A 245 8.67 -3.28 12.49
CA PRO A 245 7.71 -2.65 13.41
C PRO A 245 6.72 -1.69 12.74
N GLU A 246 6.98 -1.18 11.53
CA GLU A 246 6.10 -0.20 10.87
C GLU A 246 5.12 -0.84 9.88
N VAL A 247 5.48 -1.99 9.29
CA VAL A 247 4.57 -2.80 8.45
C VAL A 247 3.61 -3.62 9.31
N VAL A 248 4.01 -4.03 10.52
CA VAL A 248 3.12 -4.69 11.49
C VAL A 248 2.08 -3.71 12.05
N ALA A 249 2.41 -2.43 12.24
CA ALA A 249 1.48 -1.43 12.74
C ALA A 249 0.31 -1.10 11.77
N LEU A 250 0.51 -1.29 10.46
CA LEU A 250 -0.56 -1.18 9.46
C LEU A 250 -1.33 -2.49 9.24
N ASN A 251 -0.76 -3.66 9.60
CA ASN A 251 -1.44 -4.95 9.55
C ASN A 251 -2.28 -5.25 10.80
N LEU A 252 -1.94 -4.70 11.98
CA LEU A 252 -2.72 -4.88 13.21
C LEU A 252 -4.08 -4.15 13.22
N LEU A 253 -4.36 -3.31 12.21
CA LEU A 253 -5.71 -2.75 12.00
C LEU A 253 -6.57 -3.61 11.05
N ALA A 254 -5.99 -4.64 10.42
CA ALA A 254 -6.69 -5.54 9.51
C ALA A 254 -6.97 -6.93 10.13
N GLU A 255 -6.24 -7.34 11.17
CA GLU A 255 -6.42 -8.64 11.82
C GLU A 255 -7.44 -8.64 12.98
N ASP A 256 -7.91 -7.48 13.44
CA ASP A 256 -8.95 -7.36 14.50
C ASP A 256 -10.39 -7.38 13.95
N ILE A 257 -10.58 -7.73 12.67
CA ILE A 257 -11.89 -7.84 11.99
C ILE A 257 -12.06 -9.24 11.34
N SER A 258 -11.71 -10.30 12.08
CA SER A 258 -12.09 -11.68 11.73
C SER A 258 -12.82 -12.37 12.87
#